data_AF-A0A1Y6BQT6-F1
#
_entry.id   AF-A0A1Y6BQT6-F1
#
_cell.length_a   1.000
_cell.length_b   1.000
_cell.length_c   1.000
_cell.angle_alpha   90.00
_cell.angle_beta   90.00
_cell.angle_gamma   90.00
#
_symmetry.space_group_name_H-M   'P 1'
#
loop_
_entity.id
_entity.type
_entity.pdbx_description
1 polymer ?
#
loop_
_entity_poly.entity_id
_entity_poly.type
_entity_poly.pdbx_seq_one_letter_code
_entity_poly.pdbx_strand_id
1 'polypeptide(L)'
;MPTYAEILPGQPIREVVFGRALQPDEIKHIGGLPTLRPLVVDLSVPSGYRGIGTDYQVADVQVTKVAVTEAIPLAEQADAKAATARRIGAAKMDAIVIDYSEQERLTFAKQLSEAQAYDPNATAQENEASCPMLVQLAAARPDIATLADMVDLVLAKDTAWSLAVGAVLGVQQGFEKACEAAKAAADQAAVDAIDVTTGWPGEA
;
A
#
# COMPACT_ATOMS: atom_id res chain seq x y z
N MET A 1 12.21 -46.98 1.10
CA MET A 1 11.85 -45.71 1.77
C MET A 1 12.45 -44.60 0.93
N PRO A 2 11.68 -43.66 0.37
CA PRO A 2 12.30 -42.51 -0.30
C PRO A 2 12.79 -41.52 0.77
N THR A 3 14.06 -41.17 0.67
CA THR A 3 14.74 -40.17 1.49
C THR A 3 14.56 -38.80 0.83
N TYR A 4 14.00 -37.84 1.57
CA TYR A 4 13.82 -36.45 1.13
C TYR A 4 15.04 -35.61 1.54
N ALA A 5 15.48 -34.70 0.67
CA ALA A 5 16.41 -33.64 1.05
C ALA A 5 15.61 -32.34 1.23
N GLU A 6 15.56 -31.83 2.45
CA GLU A 6 15.01 -30.52 2.77
C GLU A 6 16.09 -29.47 2.45
N ILE A 7 15.89 -28.68 1.39
CA ILE A 7 16.84 -27.63 1.01
C ILE A 7 16.47 -26.36 1.78
N LEU A 8 17.15 -26.11 2.89
CA LEU A 8 17.01 -24.86 3.63
C LEU A 8 17.78 -23.72 2.93
N PRO A 9 17.27 -22.48 2.95
CA PRO A 9 17.93 -21.34 2.33
C PRO A 9 19.34 -21.12 2.90
N GLY A 10 20.35 -21.07 2.03
CA GLY A 10 21.71 -20.68 2.40
C GLY A 10 22.68 -21.81 2.79
N GLN A 11 22.32 -23.08 2.63
CA GLN A 11 23.26 -24.20 2.78
C GLN A 11 23.81 -24.65 1.40
N PRO A 12 25.11 -25.01 1.28
CA PRO A 12 25.63 -25.64 0.07
C PRO A 12 25.03 -27.05 -0.07
N ILE A 13 24.50 -27.34 -1.26
CA ILE A 13 23.91 -28.65 -1.58
C ILE A 13 25.05 -29.67 -1.61
N ARG A 14 25.11 -30.56 -0.60
CA ARG A 14 26.20 -31.55 -0.49
C ARG A 14 25.85 -32.93 -1.06
N GLU A 15 24.60 -33.17 -1.42
CA GLU A 15 24.22 -34.45 -2.02
C GLU A 15 22.96 -34.28 -2.90
N VAL A 16 23.12 -34.51 -4.20
CA VAL A 16 22.00 -34.70 -5.12
C VAL A 16 22.10 -36.15 -5.59
N VAL A 17 21.32 -37.03 -4.97
CA VAL A 17 21.21 -38.41 -5.44
C VAL A 17 20.25 -38.42 -6.62
N PHE A 18 20.78 -38.63 -7.83
CA PHE A 18 19.98 -38.73 -9.04
C PHE A 18 19.12 -40.01 -9.02
N GLY A 19 17.88 -39.87 -8.55
CA GLY A 19 16.80 -40.77 -8.96
C GLY A 19 16.42 -40.49 -10.42
N ARG A 20 16.00 -41.53 -11.14
CA ARG A 20 15.49 -41.47 -12.53
C ARG A 20 14.64 -40.22 -12.80
N ALA A 21 14.71 -39.71 -14.04
CA ALA A 21 13.80 -38.68 -14.54
C ALA A 21 12.33 -39.05 -14.27
N LEU A 22 11.62 -38.19 -13.53
CA LEU A 22 10.20 -38.33 -13.26
C LEU A 22 9.40 -38.02 -14.54
N GLN A 23 8.44 -38.88 -14.85
CA GLN A 23 7.46 -38.60 -15.90
C GLN A 23 6.46 -37.52 -15.41
N PRO A 24 5.86 -36.70 -16.30
CA PRO A 24 4.97 -35.60 -15.92
C PRO A 24 3.76 -36.01 -15.04
N ASP A 25 3.34 -37.26 -15.13
CA ASP A 25 2.27 -37.89 -14.35
C ASP A 25 2.70 -38.34 -12.95
N GLU A 26 4.00 -38.48 -12.68
CA GLU A 26 4.57 -38.85 -11.38
C GLU A 26 4.70 -37.65 -10.40
N ILE A 27 4.44 -36.41 -10.86
CA ILE A 27 4.52 -35.16 -10.08
C ILE A 27 3.26 -34.93 -9.19
N LYS A 28 2.26 -35.81 -9.28
CA LYS A 28 1.02 -35.68 -8.52
C LYS A 28 1.13 -36.42 -7.19
N HIS A 29 1.54 -35.69 -6.14
CA HIS A 29 1.29 -35.92 -4.70
C HIS A 29 2.56 -35.70 -3.88
N ILE A 30 2.94 -34.44 -3.68
CA ILE A 30 3.69 -34.05 -2.48
C ILE A 30 2.69 -33.26 -1.64
N GLY A 31 2.33 -33.82 -0.49
CA GLY A 31 1.15 -33.45 0.28
C GLY A 31 1.10 -31.98 0.71
N GLY A 32 -0.11 -31.42 0.67
CA GLY A 32 -0.55 -30.40 1.62
C GLY A 32 -0.14 -28.94 1.38
N LEU A 33 0.62 -28.62 0.33
CA LEU A 33 0.95 -27.23 -0.02
C LEU A 33 0.47 -26.89 -1.45
N PRO A 34 -0.14 -25.71 -1.67
CA PRO A 34 -0.65 -25.35 -2.99
C PRO A 34 0.52 -25.19 -3.97
N THR A 35 0.61 -26.13 -4.91
CA THR A 35 1.28 -25.99 -6.22
C THR A 35 2.69 -25.39 -6.22
N LEU A 36 3.70 -26.16 -5.79
CA LEU A 36 5.07 -25.93 -6.25
C LEU A 36 5.20 -26.44 -7.69
N ARG A 37 5.40 -25.53 -8.65
CA ARG A 37 5.61 -25.84 -10.06
C ARG A 37 7.04 -26.37 -10.30
N PRO A 38 7.25 -27.27 -11.27
CA PRO A 38 8.54 -27.94 -11.45
C PRO A 38 9.64 -26.97 -11.88
N LEU A 39 10.76 -27.02 -11.15
CA LEU A 39 12.01 -26.32 -11.46
C LEU A 39 12.72 -27.05 -12.62
N VAL A 40 12.85 -26.40 -13.77
CA VAL A 40 13.67 -26.92 -14.89
C VAL A 40 15.09 -26.36 -14.74
N VAL A 41 16.07 -27.24 -14.58
CA VAL A 41 17.50 -26.88 -14.48
C VAL A 41 18.19 -27.36 -15.76
N ASP A 42 18.79 -26.44 -16.51
CA ASP A 42 19.59 -26.76 -17.69
C ASP A 42 21.02 -27.09 -17.23
N LEU A 43 21.45 -28.34 -17.44
CA LEU A 43 22.77 -28.83 -17.05
C LEU A 43 23.66 -28.90 -18.29
N SER A 44 24.58 -27.93 -18.43
CA SER A 44 25.61 -27.99 -19.47
C SER A 44 26.74 -28.92 -19.02
N VAL A 45 26.92 -30.04 -19.72
CA VAL A 45 28.09 -30.91 -19.58
C VAL A 45 29.15 -30.45 -20.59
N PRO A 46 30.42 -30.21 -20.19
CA PRO A 46 31.45 -29.74 -21.12
C PRO A 46 31.67 -30.72 -22.28
N SER A 47 31.79 -30.18 -23.50
CA SER A 47 31.98 -30.97 -24.71
C SER A 47 33.32 -31.73 -24.68
N GLY A 48 33.26 -33.06 -24.55
CA GLY A 48 34.45 -33.91 -24.61
C GLY A 48 34.34 -35.26 -23.91
N TYR A 49 33.30 -35.49 -23.09
CA TYR A 49 33.18 -36.74 -22.34
C TYR A 49 32.41 -37.83 -23.12
N ARG A 50 33.11 -38.92 -23.49
CA ARG A 50 32.49 -40.22 -23.84
C ARG A 50 32.80 -41.20 -22.71
N GLY A 51 31.83 -41.48 -21.86
CA GLY A 51 31.91 -42.54 -20.84
C GLY A 51 30.61 -43.33 -20.80
N ILE A 52 30.71 -44.65 -20.82
CA ILE A 52 29.62 -45.61 -20.61
C ILE A 52 29.71 -46.03 -19.14
N GLY A 53 28.74 -45.64 -18.30
CA GLY A 53 28.70 -46.01 -16.87
C GLY A 53 27.62 -45.23 -16.11
N THR A 54 26.96 -45.88 -15.15
CA THR A 54 25.79 -45.38 -14.41
C THR A 54 26.12 -44.50 -13.21
N ASP A 55 27.40 -44.30 -12.90
CA ASP A 55 27.84 -43.56 -11.73
C ASP A 55 28.39 -42.19 -12.16
N TYR A 56 27.58 -41.14 -12.00
CA TYR A 56 27.96 -39.77 -12.27
C TYR A 56 28.43 -39.11 -10.97
N GLN A 57 29.73 -38.81 -10.86
CA GLN A 57 30.22 -37.80 -9.93
C GLN A 57 30.45 -36.51 -10.73
N VAL A 58 29.47 -35.61 -10.71
CA VAL A 58 29.65 -34.27 -11.26
C VAL A 58 30.38 -33.46 -10.18
N ALA A 59 31.71 -33.39 -10.27
CA ALA A 59 32.56 -32.82 -9.23
C ALA A 59 32.36 -31.30 -9.05
N ASP A 60 31.77 -30.60 -10.02
CA ASP A 60 31.54 -29.15 -9.92
C ASP A 60 30.27 -28.77 -10.69
N VAL A 61 29.11 -28.84 -10.04
CA VAL A 61 27.89 -28.18 -10.55
C VAL A 61 27.97 -26.72 -10.14
N GLN A 62 28.46 -25.88 -11.03
CA GLN A 62 28.44 -24.42 -10.86
C GLN A 62 27.02 -23.90 -11.15
N VAL A 63 26.14 -23.91 -10.13
CA VAL A 63 24.87 -23.18 -10.18
C VAL A 63 25.18 -21.69 -10.19
N THR A 64 25.32 -21.11 -11.38
CA THR A 64 25.83 -19.74 -11.52
C THR A 64 24.75 -18.68 -11.33
N LYS A 65 23.46 -19.01 -11.55
CA LYS A 65 22.31 -18.16 -11.18
C LYS A 65 20.99 -18.92 -11.32
N VAL A 66 20.20 -19.00 -10.25
CA VAL A 66 18.77 -19.36 -10.33
C VAL A 66 17.99 -18.25 -9.65
N ALA A 67 17.43 -17.35 -10.45
CA ALA A 67 16.42 -16.41 -10.02
C ALA A 67 15.32 -16.44 -11.06
N VAL A 68 14.39 -17.38 -10.91
CA VAL A 68 13.11 -17.31 -11.61
C VAL A 68 12.15 -16.68 -10.62
N THR A 69 12.22 -15.35 -10.50
CA THR A 69 11.06 -14.59 -10.03
C THR A 69 10.13 -14.57 -11.24
N GLU A 70 9.07 -15.38 -11.27
CA GLU A 70 8.01 -15.16 -12.26
C GLU A 70 7.58 -13.70 -12.11
N ALA A 71 7.74 -12.90 -13.18
CA ALA A 71 7.39 -11.48 -13.14
C ALA A 71 5.90 -11.36 -12.80
N ILE A 72 5.57 -10.62 -11.75
CA ILE A 72 4.19 -10.31 -11.38
C ILE A 72 3.53 -9.68 -12.62
N PRO A 73 2.32 -10.11 -13.03
CA PRO A 73 1.61 -9.47 -14.12
C PRO A 73 1.49 -7.96 -13.89
N LEU A 74 1.75 -7.16 -14.93
CA LEU A 74 1.72 -5.70 -14.86
C LEU A 74 0.46 -5.15 -14.17
N ALA A 75 -0.70 -5.70 -14.52
CA ALA A 75 -1.98 -5.29 -13.95
C ALA A 75 -2.03 -5.53 -12.43
N GLU A 76 -1.55 -6.68 -11.97
CA GLU A 76 -1.52 -7.03 -10.54
C GLU A 76 -0.55 -6.11 -9.77
N GLN A 77 0.59 -5.76 -10.38
CA GLN A 77 1.53 -4.83 -9.77
C GLN A 77 0.96 -3.40 -9.68
N ALA A 78 0.33 -2.92 -10.76
CA ALA A 78 -0.33 -1.62 -10.79
C ALA A 78 -1.46 -1.54 -9.74
N ASP A 79 -2.27 -2.59 -9.62
CA ASP A 79 -3.33 -2.69 -8.61
C ASP A 79 -2.77 -2.69 -7.20
N ALA A 80 -1.68 -3.42 -6.94
CA ALA A 80 -1.02 -3.45 -5.63
C ALA A 80 -0.46 -2.07 -5.23
N LYS A 81 0.10 -1.32 -6.18
CA LYS A 81 0.57 0.06 -5.94
C LYS A 81 -0.59 1.02 -5.68
N ALA A 82 -1.65 0.96 -6.47
CA ALA A 82 -2.86 1.77 -6.24
C ALA A 82 -3.49 1.47 -4.86
N ALA A 83 -3.60 0.20 -4.47
CA ALA A 83 -4.08 -0.19 -3.15
C ALA A 83 -3.17 0.33 -2.02
N THR A 84 -1.85 0.28 -2.23
CA THR A 84 -0.88 0.84 -1.28
C THR A 84 -1.03 2.36 -1.15
N ALA A 85 -1.20 3.08 -2.25
CA ALA A 85 -1.45 4.52 -2.23
C ALA A 85 -2.74 4.86 -1.46
N ARG A 86 -3.83 4.12 -1.67
CA ARG A 86 -5.08 4.28 -0.90
C ARG A 86 -4.88 4.08 0.60
N ARG A 87 -4.12 3.06 0.99
CA ARG A 87 -3.81 2.78 2.40
C ARG A 87 -3.01 3.91 3.03
N ILE A 88 -2.00 4.43 2.34
CA ILE A 88 -1.18 5.55 2.84
C ILE A 88 -2.03 6.82 2.90
N GLY A 89 -2.81 7.12 1.87
CA GLY A 89 -3.72 8.25 1.84
C GLY A 89 -4.72 8.23 2.98
N ALA A 90 -5.35 7.08 3.25
CA ALA A 90 -6.25 6.91 4.40
C ALA A 90 -5.55 7.20 5.74
N ALA A 91 -4.36 6.62 5.97
CA ALA A 91 -3.60 6.85 7.20
C ALA A 91 -3.18 8.33 7.36
N LYS A 92 -2.82 9.01 6.27
CA LYS A 92 -2.50 10.44 6.28
C LYS A 92 -3.75 11.27 6.59
N MET A 93 -4.91 10.93 6.03
CA MET A 93 -6.18 11.61 6.33
C MET A 93 -6.60 11.45 7.80
N ASP A 94 -6.45 10.25 8.37
CA ASP A 94 -6.73 10.00 9.78
C ASP A 94 -5.83 10.85 10.70
N ALA A 95 -4.57 11.06 10.32
CA ALA A 95 -3.63 11.89 11.07
C ALA A 95 -3.99 13.39 11.07
N ILE A 96 -4.73 13.89 10.07
CA ILE A 96 -5.14 15.31 9.99
C ILE A 96 -6.08 15.69 11.16
N VAL A 97 -6.88 14.75 11.64
CA VAL A 97 -7.92 15.00 12.66
C VAL A 97 -7.55 14.50 14.05
N ILE A 98 -6.28 14.13 14.28
CA ILE A 98 -5.86 13.48 15.53
C ILE A 98 -6.03 14.36 16.77
N ASP A 99 -6.00 15.68 16.58
CA ASP A 99 -6.15 16.66 17.66
C ASP A 99 -7.62 16.99 17.98
N TYR A 100 -8.59 16.47 17.22
CA TYR A 100 -10.01 16.65 17.49
C TYR A 100 -10.57 15.53 18.36
N SER A 101 -11.26 15.91 19.43
CA SER A 101 -11.98 14.94 20.26
C SER A 101 -13.06 14.22 19.45
N GLU A 102 -13.46 13.03 19.89
CA GLU A 102 -14.57 12.30 19.26
C GLU A 102 -15.86 13.15 19.22
N GLN A 103 -16.15 13.85 20.31
CA GLN A 103 -17.31 14.73 20.43
C GLN A 103 -17.21 15.91 19.44
N GLU A 104 -16.02 16.48 19.24
CA GLU A 104 -15.81 17.53 18.25
C GLU A 104 -16.04 17.00 16.84
N ARG A 105 -15.50 15.84 16.47
CA ARG A 105 -15.72 15.23 15.14
C ARG A 105 -17.19 14.94 14.86
N LEU A 106 -17.94 14.43 15.84
CA LEU A 106 -19.38 14.14 15.70
C LEU A 106 -20.24 15.39 15.58
N THR A 107 -19.80 16.51 16.17
CA THR A 107 -20.57 17.76 16.19
C THR A 107 -20.11 18.79 15.17
N PHE A 108 -18.94 18.61 14.54
CA PHE A 108 -18.34 19.59 13.65
C PHE A 108 -19.26 20.00 12.50
N ALA A 109 -19.97 19.05 11.89
CA ALA A 109 -20.92 19.35 10.81
C ALA A 109 -22.03 20.34 11.25
N LYS A 110 -22.49 20.21 12.50
CA LYS A 110 -23.48 21.14 13.08
C LYS A 110 -22.84 22.49 13.39
N GLN A 111 -21.64 22.50 13.95
CA GLN A 111 -20.88 23.75 14.20
C GLN A 111 -20.63 24.51 12.89
N LEU A 112 -20.19 23.83 11.83
CA LEU A 112 -19.96 24.41 10.51
C LEU A 112 -21.24 24.97 9.90
N SER A 113 -22.36 24.24 9.99
CA SER A 113 -23.66 24.72 9.52
C SER A 113 -24.12 25.99 10.25
N GLU A 114 -23.88 26.10 11.56
CA GLU A 114 -24.18 27.33 12.30
C GLU A 114 -23.23 28.46 11.94
N ALA A 115 -21.93 28.17 11.80
CA ALA A 115 -20.93 29.15 11.39
C ALA A 115 -21.24 29.75 10.01
N GLN A 116 -21.75 28.93 9.08
CA GLN A 116 -22.20 29.38 7.76
C GLN A 116 -23.53 30.17 7.79
N ALA A 117 -24.34 29.99 8.83
CA ALA A 117 -25.62 30.69 9.01
C ALA A 117 -25.48 32.01 9.79
N TYR A 118 -24.31 32.26 10.39
CA TYR A 118 -24.00 33.51 11.07
C TYR A 118 -24.04 34.70 10.10
N ASP A 119 -24.78 35.75 10.45
CA ASP A 119 -24.82 37.01 9.69
C ASP A 119 -24.24 38.14 10.56
N PRO A 120 -23.09 38.73 10.18
CA PRO A 120 -22.49 39.82 10.94
C PRO A 120 -23.35 41.09 11.00
N ASN A 121 -24.39 41.20 10.16
CA ASN A 121 -25.33 42.32 10.15
C ASN A 121 -26.63 42.04 10.91
N ALA A 122 -26.87 40.79 11.30
CA ALA A 122 -28.05 40.42 12.09
C ALA A 122 -27.89 40.89 13.54
N THR A 123 -29.03 41.08 14.21
CA THR A 123 -29.04 41.39 15.63
C THR A 123 -28.47 40.23 16.46
N ALA A 124 -28.01 40.51 17.69
CA ALA A 124 -27.52 39.47 18.59
C ALA A 124 -28.57 38.38 18.82
N GLN A 125 -29.85 38.74 18.98
CA GLN A 125 -30.93 37.78 19.19
C GLN A 125 -31.19 36.88 17.98
N GLU A 126 -31.07 37.42 16.75
CA GLU A 126 -31.22 36.63 15.53
C GLU A 126 -30.06 35.64 15.38
N ASN A 127 -28.83 36.08 15.66
CA ASN A 127 -27.66 35.20 15.65
C ASN A 127 -27.68 34.16 16.78
N GLU A 128 -28.22 34.48 17.95
CA GLU A 128 -28.45 33.49 19.02
C GLU A 128 -29.44 32.41 18.61
N ALA A 129 -30.46 32.77 17.83
CA ALA A 129 -31.44 31.81 17.31
C ALA A 129 -30.88 30.93 16.18
N SER A 130 -30.01 31.47 15.32
CA SER A 130 -29.41 30.71 14.20
C SER A 130 -28.17 29.91 14.60
N CYS A 131 -27.44 30.35 15.62
CA CYS A 131 -26.18 29.76 16.09
C CYS A 131 -26.22 29.29 17.56
N PRO A 132 -27.24 28.55 18.01
CA PRO A 132 -27.43 28.25 19.44
C PRO A 132 -26.30 27.39 20.03
N MET A 133 -25.68 26.50 19.25
CA MET A 133 -24.55 25.71 19.73
C MET A 133 -23.29 26.56 19.85
N LEU A 134 -22.97 27.38 18.83
CA LEU A 134 -21.78 28.22 18.84
C LEU A 134 -21.83 29.28 19.95
N VAL A 135 -23.01 29.83 20.26
CA VAL A 135 -23.19 30.75 21.40
C VAL A 135 -22.80 30.09 22.71
N GLN A 136 -23.27 28.87 22.96
CA GLN A 136 -22.95 28.15 24.20
C GLN A 136 -21.47 27.76 24.26
N LEU A 137 -20.87 27.39 23.13
CA LEU A 137 -19.43 27.09 23.04
C LEU A 137 -18.57 28.32 23.30
N ALA A 138 -18.93 29.48 22.72
CA ALA A 138 -18.24 30.74 22.96
C ALA A 138 -18.34 31.15 24.44
N ALA A 139 -19.53 31.05 25.05
CA ALA A 139 -19.74 31.41 26.45
C ALA A 139 -18.98 30.50 27.45
N ALA A 140 -18.73 29.24 27.09
CA ALA A 140 -18.02 28.29 27.93
C ALA A 140 -16.49 28.37 27.80
N ARG A 141 -15.96 29.06 26.78
CA ARG A 141 -14.53 29.10 26.46
C ARG A 141 -13.90 30.44 26.84
N PRO A 142 -12.98 30.48 27.82
CA PRO A 142 -12.40 31.74 28.28
C PRO A 142 -11.44 32.40 27.27
N ASP A 143 -10.99 31.64 26.26
CA ASP A 143 -10.13 32.10 25.16
C ASP A 143 -10.90 32.72 23.98
N ILE A 144 -12.23 32.60 23.96
CA ILE A 144 -13.10 33.08 22.91
C ILE A 144 -13.92 34.26 23.45
N ALA A 145 -13.71 35.46 22.91
CA ALA A 145 -14.35 36.66 23.43
C ALA A 145 -15.77 36.87 22.88
N THR A 146 -16.04 36.44 21.64
CA THR A 146 -17.30 36.68 20.96
C THR A 146 -17.80 35.48 20.16
N LEU A 147 -19.09 35.48 19.80
CA LEU A 147 -19.66 34.53 18.83
C LEU A 147 -18.94 34.60 17.49
N ALA A 148 -18.56 35.81 17.03
CA ALA A 148 -17.83 36.00 15.79
C ALA A 148 -16.46 35.28 15.82
N ASP A 149 -15.72 35.39 16.93
CA ASP A 149 -14.44 34.68 17.08
C ASP A 149 -14.63 33.15 17.02
N MET A 150 -15.73 32.64 17.58
CA MET A 150 -16.07 31.21 17.51
C MET A 150 -16.41 30.78 16.07
N VAL A 151 -17.15 31.60 15.33
CA VAL A 151 -17.49 31.36 13.92
C VAL A 151 -16.22 31.31 13.08
N ASP A 152 -15.34 32.32 13.22
CA ASP A 152 -14.07 32.38 12.50
C ASP A 152 -13.18 31.16 12.80
N LEU A 153 -13.15 30.71 14.06
CA LEU A 153 -12.41 29.51 14.45
C LEU A 153 -12.93 28.25 13.73
N VAL A 154 -14.25 28.07 13.67
CA VAL A 154 -14.86 26.90 12.99
C VAL A 154 -14.57 26.94 11.49
N LEU A 155 -14.73 28.10 10.84
CA LEU A 155 -14.44 28.26 9.42
C LEU A 155 -12.96 28.07 9.10
N ALA A 156 -12.06 28.55 9.97
CA ALA A 156 -10.62 28.34 9.84
C ALA A 156 -10.24 26.85 9.97
N LYS A 157 -10.86 26.13 10.91
CA LYS A 157 -10.67 24.68 11.05
C LYS A 157 -11.14 23.91 9.81
N ASP A 158 -12.30 24.26 9.27
CA ASP A 158 -12.84 23.64 8.05
C ASP A 158 -11.94 23.91 6.84
N THR A 159 -11.45 25.14 6.70
CA THR A 159 -10.50 25.53 5.65
C THR A 159 -9.20 24.74 5.77
N ALA A 160 -8.61 24.68 6.96
CA ALA A 160 -7.37 23.95 7.20
C ALA A 160 -7.52 22.45 6.92
N TRP A 161 -8.63 21.85 7.36
CA TRP A 161 -8.95 20.44 7.09
C TRP A 161 -9.11 20.18 5.59
N SER A 162 -9.90 21.02 4.90
CA SER A 162 -10.15 20.91 3.46
C SER A 162 -8.88 21.02 2.63
N LEU A 163 -7.98 21.95 2.99
CA LEU A 163 -6.68 22.10 2.35
C LEU A 163 -5.80 20.85 2.52
N ALA A 164 -5.71 20.35 3.75
CA ALA A 164 -4.89 19.17 4.06
C ALA A 164 -5.43 17.90 3.38
N VAL A 165 -6.74 17.65 3.46
CA VAL A 165 -7.38 16.50 2.81
C VAL A 165 -7.30 16.60 1.29
N GLY A 166 -7.52 17.79 0.73
CA GLY A 166 -7.38 18.02 -0.71
C GLY A 166 -5.99 17.71 -1.24
N ALA A 167 -4.94 18.06 -0.49
CA ALA A 167 -3.56 17.73 -0.84
C ALA A 167 -3.31 16.21 -0.85
N VAL A 168 -3.76 15.50 0.18
CA VAL A 168 -3.60 14.03 0.28
C VAL A 168 -4.38 13.32 -0.84
N LEU A 169 -5.64 13.71 -1.06
CA LEU A 169 -6.48 13.11 -2.11
C LEU A 169 -5.92 13.37 -3.51
N GLY A 170 -5.38 14.57 -3.75
CA GLY A 170 -4.74 14.89 -5.03
C GLY A 170 -3.55 13.99 -5.34
N VAL A 171 -2.69 13.73 -4.35
CA VAL A 171 -1.54 12.82 -4.49
C VAL A 171 -2.02 11.38 -4.71
N GLN A 172 -2.98 10.91 -3.91
CA GLN A 172 -3.54 9.56 -4.06
C GLN A 172 -4.14 9.35 -5.45
N GLN A 173 -4.98 10.28 -5.94
CA GLN A 173 -5.57 10.21 -7.27
C GLN A 173 -4.52 10.27 -8.38
N GLY A 174 -3.42 11.01 -8.18
CA GLY A 174 -2.28 11.03 -9.07
C GLY A 174 -1.64 9.64 -9.22
N PHE A 175 -1.41 8.94 -8.11
CA PHE A 175 -0.90 7.57 -8.12
C PHE A 175 -1.87 6.57 -8.75
N GLU A 176 -3.15 6.64 -8.40
CA GLU A 176 -4.18 5.77 -8.96
C GLU A 176 -4.26 5.92 -10.47
N LYS A 177 -4.27 7.17 -10.97
CA LYS A 177 -4.28 7.47 -12.40
C LYS A 177 -3.00 7.00 -13.11
N ALA A 178 -1.84 7.12 -12.48
CA ALA A 178 -0.59 6.61 -13.02
C ALA A 178 -0.59 5.07 -13.15
N CYS A 179 -1.19 4.37 -12.18
CA CYS A 179 -1.36 2.92 -12.23
C CYS A 179 -2.38 2.51 -13.32
N GLU A 180 -3.52 3.19 -13.42
CA GLU A 180 -4.57 2.92 -14.43
C GLU A 180 -4.11 3.17 -15.88
N ALA A 181 -3.08 4.01 -16.07
CA ALA A 181 -2.54 4.30 -17.39
C ALA A 181 -1.76 3.13 -18.01
N ALA A 182 -1.24 2.20 -17.18
CA ALA A 182 -0.44 1.08 -17.64
C ALA A 182 -1.33 -0.04 -18.22
N LYS A 183 -1.23 -0.28 -19.53
CA LYS A 183 -2.09 -1.23 -20.25
C LYS A 183 -1.34 -2.28 -21.04
N ALA A 184 -0.04 -2.10 -21.24
CA ALA A 184 0.79 -3.00 -22.03
C ALA A 184 2.14 -3.26 -21.35
N ALA A 185 2.79 -4.39 -21.66
CA ALA A 185 4.09 -4.75 -21.09
C ALA A 185 5.19 -3.68 -21.28
N ALA A 186 5.05 -2.80 -22.29
CA ALA A 186 5.96 -1.67 -22.48
C ALA A 186 5.89 -0.62 -21.35
N ASP A 187 4.78 -0.58 -20.61
CA ASP A 187 4.55 0.34 -19.49
C ASP A 187 5.17 -0.15 -18.17
N GLN A 188 5.78 -1.34 -18.17
CA GLN A 188 6.36 -1.98 -16.98
C GLN A 188 7.34 -1.06 -16.24
N ALA A 189 8.25 -0.42 -16.98
CA ALA A 189 9.21 0.52 -16.40
C ALA A 189 8.54 1.74 -15.76
N ALA A 190 7.39 2.18 -16.30
CA ALA A 190 6.63 3.29 -15.73
C ALA A 190 5.97 2.87 -14.41
N VAL A 191 5.36 1.68 -14.35
CA VAL A 191 4.78 1.15 -13.11
C VAL A 191 5.86 0.92 -12.05
N ASP A 192 7.02 0.37 -12.43
CA ASP A 192 8.14 0.17 -11.51
C ASP A 192 8.62 1.48 -10.88
N ALA A 193 8.67 2.56 -11.66
CA ALA A 193 9.07 3.89 -11.22
C ALA A 193 8.06 4.60 -10.30
N ILE A 194 6.81 4.13 -10.19
CA ILE A 194 5.83 4.70 -9.25
C ILE A 194 6.27 4.39 -7.82
N ASP A 195 6.87 5.36 -7.14
CA ASP A 195 7.11 5.29 -5.71
C ASP A 195 5.92 5.89 -4.95
N VAL A 196 5.05 5.03 -4.44
CA VAL A 196 3.88 5.44 -3.64
C VAL A 196 4.24 5.82 -2.20
N THR A 197 5.50 5.71 -1.79
CA THR A 197 5.94 6.01 -0.42
C THR A 197 6.45 7.44 -0.24
N THR A 198 6.61 8.18 -1.33
CA THR A 198 7.12 9.55 -1.33
C THR A 198 6.15 10.52 -2.00
N GLY A 199 6.33 11.81 -1.78
CA GLY A 199 5.53 12.85 -2.44
C GLY A 199 4.20 13.15 -1.74
N TRP A 200 3.99 12.59 -0.55
CA TRP A 200 2.85 12.95 0.29
C TRP A 200 3.09 14.28 1.01
N PRO A 201 2.04 15.07 1.29
CA PRO A 201 2.19 16.29 2.08
C PRO A 201 2.71 16.00 3.50
N GLY A 202 3.50 16.92 4.03
CA GLY A 202 4.05 16.85 5.40
C GLY A 202 5.28 15.94 5.56
N GLU A 203 5.89 15.46 4.48
CA GLU A 203 7.18 14.78 4.51
C GLU A 203 8.32 15.81 4.43
N ALA A 204 9.02 16.00 5.54
CA ALA A 204 10.29 16.73 5.66
C ALA A 204 11.29 15.86 6.42
#